data_AF-A0A8T7MCS0-F1
#
_entry.id   AF-A0A8T7MCS0-F1
#
_cell.length_a   1.000
_cell.length_b   1.000
_cell.length_c   1.000
_cell.angle_alpha   90.00
_cell.angle_beta   90.00
_cell.angle_gamma   90.00
#
_symmetry.space_group_name_H-M   'P 1'
#
loop_
_entity.id
_entity.type
_entity.pdbx_description
1 polymer ?
#
loop_
_entity_poly.entity_id
_entity_poly.type
_entity_poly.pdbx_seq_one_letter_code
_entity_poly.pdbx_strand_id
1 'polypeptide(L)'
;MTQEIETRRLLVEGVQALLAGQREEAQRLLMACVERDERSEEAWLWLSGAVDDPADIQVALENCLDLNPANERAREGLRWLQQQKQGH
;
A
#
# COMPACT_ATOMS: atom_id res chain seq x y z
N MET A 1 15.46 14.75 11.98
CA MET A 1 15.59 13.35 12.44
C MET A 1 14.27 12.78 12.97
N THR A 2 13.34 13.55 13.52
CA THR A 2 12.08 13.02 14.09
C THR A 2 11.10 12.42 13.06
N GLN A 3 11.01 13.02 11.86
CA GLN A 3 10.01 12.64 10.84
C GLN A 3 10.24 11.24 10.24
N GLU A 4 11.50 10.84 10.04
CA GLU A 4 11.85 9.53 9.46
C GLU A 4 11.55 8.36 10.41
N ILE A 5 11.78 8.58 11.72
CA ILE A 5 11.47 7.60 12.77
C ILE A 5 9.95 7.40 12.88
N GLU A 6 9.17 8.49 12.83
CA GLU A 6 7.71 8.42 12.89
C GLU A 6 7.14 7.70 11.67
N THR A 7 7.60 8.03 10.47
CA THR A 7 7.19 7.36 9.21
C THR A 7 7.49 5.87 9.27
N ARG A 8 8.68 5.46 9.70
CA ARG A 8 9.03 4.05 9.89
C ARG A 8 8.11 3.36 10.91
N ARG A 9 7.75 4.06 12.00
CA ARG A 9 6.83 3.50 13.00
C ARG A 9 5.45 3.25 12.40
N LEU A 10 4.91 4.22 11.65
CA LEU A 10 3.63 4.10 10.95
C LEU A 10 3.61 2.92 9.97
N LEU A 11 4.69 2.75 9.19
CA LEU A 11 4.84 1.61 8.29
C LEU A 11 4.78 0.29 9.06
N VAL A 12 5.60 0.13 10.10
CA VAL A 12 5.66 -1.11 10.88
C VAL A 12 4.33 -1.41 11.57
N GLU A 13 3.73 -0.42 12.24
CA GLU A 13 2.44 -0.59 12.92
C GLU A 13 1.32 -0.92 11.92
N GLY A 14 1.31 -0.25 10.76
CA GLY A 14 0.33 -0.49 9.70
C GLY A 14 0.42 -1.90 9.12
N VAL A 15 1.64 -2.40 8.87
CA VAL A 15 1.86 -3.78 8.43
C VAL A 15 1.41 -4.78 9.50
N GLN A 16 1.75 -4.55 10.77
CA GLN A 16 1.31 -5.44 11.86
C GLN A 16 -0.22 -5.46 12.00
N ALA A 17 -0.88 -4.30 11.91
CA ALA A 17 -2.33 -4.20 11.92
C ALA A 17 -2.95 -4.99 10.76
N LEU A 18 -2.37 -4.90 9.56
CA LEU A 18 -2.86 -5.62 8.39
C LEU A 18 -2.75 -7.13 8.58
N LEU A 19 -1.61 -7.60 9.07
CA LEU A 19 -1.36 -9.01 9.38
C LEU A 19 -2.27 -9.53 10.51
N ALA A 20 -2.66 -8.66 11.45
CA ALA A 20 -3.62 -8.96 12.50
C ALA A 20 -5.09 -8.94 12.03
N GLY A 21 -5.35 -8.66 10.75
CA GLY A 21 -6.70 -8.54 10.19
C GLY A 21 -7.41 -7.22 10.52
N GLN A 22 -6.70 -6.26 11.12
CA GLN A 22 -7.23 -4.94 11.51
C GLN A 22 -7.11 -3.98 10.32
N ARG A 23 -7.87 -4.24 9.25
CA ARG A 23 -7.77 -3.49 7.98
C ARG A 23 -7.96 -1.99 8.11
N GLU A 24 -8.98 -1.54 8.84
CA GLU A 24 -9.25 -0.11 9.03
C GLU A 24 -8.06 0.61 9.69
N GLU A 25 -7.42 -0.03 10.66
CA GLU A 25 -6.27 0.54 11.36
C GLU A 25 -5.01 0.50 10.48
N ALA A 26 -4.81 -0.61 9.76
CA ALA A 26 -3.74 -0.72 8.77
C ALA A 26 -3.85 0.38 7.71
N GLN A 27 -5.04 0.60 7.17
CA GLN A 27 -5.30 1.64 6.19
C GLN A 27 -4.96 3.02 6.77
N ARG A 28 -5.43 3.33 7.99
CA ARG A 28 -5.15 4.61 8.64
C ARG A 28 -3.65 4.86 8.81
N LEU A 29 -2.92 3.86 9.30
CA LEU A 29 -1.48 3.96 9.58
C LEU A 29 -0.65 4.03 8.30
N LEU A 30 -0.95 3.20 7.30
CA LEU A 30 -0.25 3.17 6.03
C LEU A 30 -0.54 4.42 5.19
N MET A 31 -1.77 4.95 5.25
CA MET A 31 -2.12 6.22 4.61
C MET A 31 -1.33 7.38 5.25
N ALA A 32 -1.28 7.45 6.57
CA ALA A 32 -0.46 8.44 7.28
C ALA A 32 1.06 8.31 6.98
N CYS A 33 1.51 7.09 6.66
CA CYS A 33 2.89 6.83 6.23
C CYS A 33 3.15 7.40 4.83
N VAL A 34 2.32 7.10 3.84
CA VAL A 34 2.50 7.61 2.46
C VAL A 34 2.27 9.13 2.35
N GLU A 35 1.43 9.72 3.21
CA GLU A 35 1.27 11.18 3.30
C GLU A 35 2.54 11.88 3.80
N ARG A 36 3.36 11.20 4.60
CA ARG A 36 4.63 11.72 5.12
C ARG A 36 5.80 11.41 4.20
N ASP A 37 5.81 10.22 3.62
CA ASP A 37 6.82 9.75 2.68
C ASP A 37 6.16 9.10 1.47
N GLU A 38 5.82 9.95 0.51
CA GLU A 38 5.26 9.55 -0.78
C GLU A 38 6.23 8.71 -1.61
N ARG A 39 7.51 8.65 -1.24
CA ARG A 39 8.56 7.91 -1.95
C ARG A 39 8.78 6.51 -1.39
N SER A 40 8.01 6.09 -0.39
CA SER A 40 8.09 4.75 0.16
C SER A 40 7.30 3.76 -0.69
N GLU A 41 8.00 3.01 -1.55
CA GLU A 41 7.38 1.97 -2.37
C GLU A 41 6.77 0.86 -1.53
N GLU A 42 7.36 0.58 -0.36
CA GLU A 42 6.87 -0.42 0.58
C GLU A 42 5.54 0.02 1.21
N ALA A 43 5.41 1.29 1.60
CA ALA A 43 4.17 1.81 2.17
C ALA A 43 3.02 1.77 1.17
N TRP A 44 3.27 2.13 -0.10
CA TRP A 44 2.28 2.00 -1.17
C TRP A 44 1.86 0.56 -1.43
N LEU A 45 2.82 -0.38 -1.44
CA LEU A 45 2.54 -1.80 -1.62
C LEU A 45 1.67 -2.36 -0.48
N TRP A 46 1.95 -1.99 0.77
CA TRP A 46 1.14 -2.46 1.89
C TRP A 46 -0.23 -1.78 1.93
N LEU A 47 -0.31 -0.50 1.57
CA LEU A 47 -1.57 0.24 1.50
C LEU A 47 -2.54 -0.42 0.52
N SER A 48 -2.06 -0.94 -0.62
CA SER A 48 -2.91 -1.65 -1.57
C SER A 48 -3.57 -2.91 -0.98
N GLY A 49 -2.99 -3.50 0.06
CA GLY A 49 -3.59 -4.64 0.77
C GLY A 49 -4.56 -4.22 1.88
N ALA A 50 -4.52 -2.96 2.31
CA ALA A 50 -5.33 -2.44 3.40
C ALA A 50 -6.61 -1.73 2.93
N VAL A 51 -6.66 -1.27 1.68
CA VAL A 51 -7.83 -0.65 1.06
C VAL A 51 -8.72 -1.69 0.38
N ASP A 52 -10.04 -1.48 0.42
CA ASP A 52 -11.03 -2.43 -0.13
C ASP A 52 -11.53 -2.03 -1.54
N ASP A 53 -11.45 -0.75 -1.91
CA ASP A 53 -11.92 -0.27 -3.22
C ASP A 53 -10.93 -0.64 -4.33
N PRO A 54 -11.36 -1.36 -5.40
CA PRO A 54 -10.48 -1.74 -6.51
C PRO A 54 -9.76 -0.57 -7.20
N ALA A 55 -10.34 0.63 -7.20
CA ALA A 55 -9.70 1.83 -7.72
C ALA A 55 -8.57 2.30 -6.79
N ASP A 56 -8.79 2.30 -5.47
CA ASP A 56 -7.75 2.66 -4.48
C ASP A 56 -6.61 1.64 -4.46
N ILE A 57 -6.93 0.34 -4.57
CA ILE A 57 -5.93 -0.72 -4.71
C ILE A 57 -5.07 -0.45 -5.95
N GLN A 58 -5.72 -0.14 -7.09
CA GLN A 58 -5.02 0.16 -8.34
C GLN A 58 -4.07 1.35 -8.18
N VAL A 59 -4.54 2.46 -7.63
CA VAL A 59 -3.73 3.69 -7.42
C VAL A 59 -2.51 3.40 -6.54
N ALA A 60 -2.69 2.66 -5.43
CA ALA A 60 -1.59 2.33 -4.54
C ALA A 60 -0.52 1.45 -5.24
N LEU A 61 -0.95 0.46 -6.04
CA LEU A 61 -0.04 -0.38 -6.81
C LEU A 61 0.68 0.39 -7.93
N GLU A 62 -0.02 1.30 -8.60
CA GLU A 62 0.56 2.18 -9.63
C GLU A 62 1.64 3.09 -9.03
N ASN A 63 1.36 3.75 -7.91
CA ASN A 63 2.36 4.56 -7.20
C ASN A 63 3.59 3.73 -6.78
N CYS A 64 3.37 2.49 -6.31
CA CYS A 64 4.47 1.58 -5.99
C CYS A 64 5.34 1.27 -7.21
N LEU A 65 4.74 1.07 -8.38
CA LEU A 65 5.45 0.78 -9.63
C LEU A 65 6.11 2.01 -10.25
N ASP A 66 5.56 3.20 -10.05
CA ASP A 66 6.21 4.45 -10.46
C ASP A 66 7.52 4.68 -9.70
N LEU A 67 7.54 4.32 -8.41
CA LEU A 67 8.75 4.37 -7.59
C LEU A 67 9.72 3.22 -7.87
N ASN A 68 9.19 2.00 -7.94
CA ASN A 68 9.96 0.79 -8.22
C ASN A 68 9.25 -0.05 -9.28
N PRO A 69 9.56 0.19 -10.58
CA PRO A 69 8.95 -0.55 -11.67
C PRO A 69 9.18 -2.05 -11.54
N ALA A 70 10.28 -2.48 -10.91
CA ALA A 70 10.65 -3.89 -10.74
C ALA A 70 9.91 -4.61 -9.60
N ASN A 71 9.01 -3.94 -8.88
CA ASN A 71 8.25 -4.55 -7.80
C ASN A 71 7.28 -5.62 -8.33
N GLU A 72 7.68 -6.88 -8.24
CA GLU A 72 6.90 -8.01 -8.78
C GLU A 72 5.53 -8.15 -8.12
N ARG A 73 5.44 -7.89 -6.81
CA ARG A 73 4.18 -7.97 -6.04
C ARG A 73 3.18 -6.93 -6.51
N ALA A 74 3.65 -5.70 -6.76
CA ALA A 74 2.78 -4.65 -7.26
C ALA A 74 2.25 -4.95 -8.68
N ARG A 75 3.12 -5.48 -9.56
CA ARG A 75 2.71 -5.94 -10.90
C ARG A 75 1.69 -7.07 -10.84
N GLU A 76 1.88 -8.01 -9.92
CA GLU A 76 0.96 -9.13 -9.73
C GLU A 76 -0.41 -8.65 -9.25
N GLY A 77 -0.45 -7.73 -8.29
CA GLY A 77 -1.67 -7.09 -7.82
C GLY A 77 -2.46 -6.40 -8.95
N LEU A 78 -1.79 -5.64 -9.82
CA LEU A 78 -2.45 -5.00 -10.96
C LEU A 78 -3.00 -6.02 -11.97
N ARG A 79 -2.23 -7.09 -12.25
CA ARG A 79 -2.71 -8.16 -13.13
C ARG A 79 -3.94 -8.86 -12.55
N TRP A 80 -3.99 -9.05 -11.23
CA TRP A 80 -5.15 -9.63 -10.56
C TRP A 80 -6.39 -8.73 -10.66
N LEU A 81 -6.24 -7.41 -10.42
CA LEU A 81 -7.32 -6.44 -10.59
C LEU A 81 -7.85 -6.38 -12.03
N GLN A 82 -6.95 -6.42 -13.02
CA GLN A 82 -7.32 -6.41 -14.44
C GLN A 82 -8.14 -7.64 -14.83
N GLN A 83 -7.79 -8.82 -14.28
CA GLN A 83 -8.54 -10.05 -14.52
C GLN A 83 -9.94 -10.00 -13.91
N GLN A 84 -10.11 -9.41 -12.73
CA GLN A 84 -11.43 -9.24 -12.13
C GLN A 84 -12.33 -8.31 -12.96
N LYS A 85 -11.79 -7.22 -13.51
CA LYS A 85 -12.55 -6.27 -14.34
C LYS A 85 -13.06 -6.87 -15.66
N GLN A 86 -12.41 -7.91 -16.19
CA GLN A 86 -12.78 -8.54 -17.47
C GLN A 86 -13.76 -9.71 -17.32
N GLY A 87 -14.07 -10.12 -16.08
CA GLY A 87 -14.97 -11.25 -15.78
C GLY A 87 -16.43 -10.86 -15.49
N HIS A 88 -16.82 -9.61 -15.70
CA HIS A 88 -18.20 -9.10 -15.60
C HIS A 88 -18.74 -8.73 -16.98
#